data_AF-A0A529C6E4-F1
#
_entry.id   AF-A0A529C6E4-F1
#
_cell.length_a   1.000
_cell.length_b   1.000
_cell.length_c   1.000
_cell.angle_alpha   90.00
_cell.angle_beta   90.00
_cell.angle_gamma   90.00
#
_symmetry.space_group_name_H-M   'P 1'
#
loop_
_entity.id
_entity.type
_entity.pdbx_description
1 polymer ?
#
loop_
_entity_poly.entity_id
_entity_poly.type
_entity_poly.pdbx_seq_one_letter_code
_entity_poly.pdbx_strand_id
1 'polypeptide(L)'
;MDFSRYRHGAAQPLSAVSTAACLRIAATAPNFVLQEFPNDTWDVTDKRPDSDSFLVAAARHDGEGFLTISDEPGIGVSLRPDAAENSRIRQGRCIPGSTRTGRWWTSKRVEVGLSVSSSNALGTP
;
A
#
# COMPACT_ATOMS: atom_id res chain seq x y z
N MET A 1 16.98 23.10 -16.47
CA MET A 1 16.25 22.33 -15.45
C MET A 1 17.15 21.18 -15.05
N ASP A 2 17.51 21.10 -13.77
CA ASP A 2 18.44 20.10 -13.25
C ASP A 2 17.64 18.96 -12.59
N PHE A 3 17.60 17.80 -13.25
CA PHE A 3 16.86 16.61 -12.80
C PHE A 3 17.61 15.82 -11.70
N SER A 4 18.79 16.27 -11.26
CA SER A 4 19.62 15.54 -10.28
C SER A 4 19.03 15.44 -8.87
N ARG A 5 18.05 16.28 -8.51
CA ARG A 5 17.41 16.28 -7.17
C ARG A 5 16.16 15.40 -7.04
N TYR A 6 15.66 14.82 -8.13
CA TYR A 6 14.47 13.97 -8.13
C TYR A 6 14.77 12.47 -7.96
N ARG A 7 15.94 12.12 -7.39
CA ARG A 7 16.23 10.75 -6.92
C ARG A 7 15.67 10.51 -5.52
N HIS A 8 14.36 10.53 -5.36
CA HIS A 8 13.74 10.17 -4.09
C HIS A 8 12.49 9.37 -4.40
N GLY A 9 12.60 8.03 -4.27
CA GLY A 9 11.48 7.13 -4.50
C GLY A 9 10.29 7.51 -3.63
N ALA A 10 9.10 7.48 -4.21
CA ALA A 10 7.85 7.57 -3.46
C ALA A 10 7.78 6.35 -2.53
N ALA A 11 8.14 6.54 -1.26
CA ALA A 11 7.92 5.52 -0.25
C ALA A 11 6.41 5.45 -0.01
N GLN A 12 5.72 4.56 -0.72
CA GLN A 12 4.41 4.06 -0.32
C GLN A 12 4.66 3.01 0.77
N PRO A 13 4.43 3.29 2.06
CA PRO A 13 4.75 2.36 3.14
C PRO A 13 3.70 1.24 3.26
N LEU A 14 3.16 0.75 2.14
CA LEU A 14 2.14 -0.30 2.12
C LEU A 14 2.81 -1.66 2.19
N SER A 15 2.50 -2.46 3.20
CA SER A 15 2.97 -3.86 3.30
C SER A 15 2.44 -4.72 2.16
N ALA A 16 3.15 -5.78 1.80
CA ALA A 16 2.65 -6.76 0.81
C ALA A 16 1.34 -7.44 1.27
N VAL A 17 1.08 -7.53 2.58
CA VAL A 17 -0.23 -7.94 3.11
C VAL A 17 -1.32 -6.93 2.73
N SER A 18 -1.05 -5.63 2.88
CA SER A 18 -1.99 -4.59 2.45
C SER A 18 -2.21 -4.62 0.94
N THR A 19 -1.17 -4.85 0.15
CA THR A 19 -1.28 -5.00 -1.30
C THR A 19 -2.20 -6.15 -1.68
N ALA A 20 -2.04 -7.33 -1.08
CA ALA A 20 -2.90 -8.48 -1.34
C ALA A 20 -4.38 -8.19 -0.98
N ALA A 21 -4.62 -7.50 0.14
CA ALA A 21 -5.97 -7.08 0.53
C ALA A 21 -6.58 -6.10 -0.48
N CYS A 22 -5.82 -5.09 -0.91
CA CYS A 22 -6.25 -4.13 -1.93
C CYS A 22 -6.61 -4.82 -3.25
N LEU A 23 -5.82 -5.80 -3.68
CA LEU A 23 -6.09 -6.57 -4.90
C LEU A 23 -7.40 -7.35 -4.81
N ARG A 24 -7.73 -7.91 -3.64
CA ARG A 24 -9.02 -8.60 -3.44
C ARG A 24 -10.20 -7.64 -3.58
N ILE A 25 -10.09 -6.44 -3.02
CA ILE A 25 -11.11 -5.39 -3.16
C ILE A 25 -11.21 -4.95 -4.62
N ALA A 26 -10.06 -4.69 -5.27
CA ALA A 26 -9.97 -4.29 -6.67
C ALA A 26 -10.63 -5.31 -7.61
N ALA A 27 -10.40 -6.61 -7.38
CA ALA A 27 -11.02 -7.69 -8.16
C ALA A 27 -12.56 -7.70 -8.11
N THR A 28 -13.14 -7.16 -7.03
CA THR A 28 -14.61 -7.09 -6.87
C THR A 28 -15.22 -5.78 -7.35
N ALA A 29 -14.41 -4.76 -7.64
CA ALA A 29 -14.88 -3.43 -8.00
C ALA A 29 -14.93 -3.27 -9.53
N PRO A 30 -16.13 -3.16 -10.15
CA PRO A 30 -16.27 -3.08 -11.61
C PRO A 30 -15.72 -1.78 -12.22
N ASN A 31 -15.50 -0.77 -11.38
CA ASN A 31 -14.93 0.52 -11.74
C ASN A 31 -13.46 0.66 -11.29
N PHE A 32 -12.80 -0.44 -10.95
CA PHE A 32 -11.37 -0.43 -10.65
C PHE A 32 -10.56 -0.15 -11.92
N VAL A 33 -9.53 0.70 -11.80
CA VAL A 33 -8.76 1.18 -12.97
C VAL A 33 -7.30 0.79 -12.86
N LEU A 34 -6.60 1.20 -11.80
CA LEU A 34 -5.16 0.96 -11.62
C LEU A 34 -4.81 0.79 -10.15
N GLN A 35 -3.87 -0.12 -9.87
CA GLN A 35 -3.25 -0.31 -8.55
C GLN A 35 -1.81 0.20 -8.62
N GLU A 36 -1.41 1.08 -7.70
CA GLU A 36 0.02 1.39 -7.55
C GLU A 36 0.75 0.17 -6.99
N PHE A 37 1.79 -0.26 -7.70
CA PHE A 37 2.67 -1.35 -7.30
C PHE A 37 4.13 -0.88 -7.35
N PRO A 38 4.67 -0.40 -6.21
CA PRO A 38 6.04 0.06 -6.16
C PRO A 38 6.98 -1.14 -6.25
N ASN A 39 7.55 -1.39 -7.44
CA ASN A 39 8.60 -2.38 -7.63
C ASN A 39 9.97 -1.74 -7.32
N ASP A 40 10.77 -2.43 -6.53
CA ASP A 40 12.10 -2.04 -6.03
C ASP A 40 13.21 -2.06 -7.11
N THR A 41 12.83 -1.94 -8.38
CA THR A 41 13.73 -1.86 -9.55
C THR A 41 14.55 -0.57 -9.63
N TRP A 42 14.25 0.44 -8.82
CA TRP A 42 15.09 1.63 -8.77
C TRP A 42 16.24 1.35 -7.81
N ASP A 43 17.46 1.46 -8.35
CA ASP A 43 18.74 1.38 -7.64
C ASP A 43 18.82 2.45 -6.53
N VAL A 44 18.17 2.16 -5.40
CA VAL A 44 18.29 2.89 -4.16
C VAL A 44 18.97 1.96 -3.16
N THR A 45 19.92 2.51 -2.43
CA THR A 45 20.65 1.90 -1.29
C THR A 45 19.75 1.46 -0.13
N ASP A 46 18.44 1.55 -0.33
CA ASP A 46 17.38 1.36 0.65
C ASP A 46 16.31 0.41 0.09
N LYS A 47 16.76 -0.72 -0.46
CA LYS A 47 15.88 -1.75 -0.98
C LYS A 47 14.98 -2.25 0.15
N ARG A 48 13.68 -2.31 -0.17
CA ARG A 48 12.72 -2.97 0.68
C ARG A 48 13.12 -4.44 0.83
N PRO A 49 12.98 -5.06 2.02
CA PRO A 49 13.18 -6.48 2.13
C PRO A 49 12.21 -7.21 1.19
N ASP A 50 12.73 -8.22 0.49
CA ASP A 50 11.96 -9.03 -0.44
C ASP A 50 10.75 -9.63 0.28
N SER A 51 9.56 -9.45 -0.29
CA SER A 51 8.32 -9.94 0.31
C SER A 51 8.33 -11.46 0.48
N ASP A 52 9.02 -12.19 -0.41
CA ASP A 52 9.12 -13.65 -0.34
C ASP A 52 9.92 -14.15 0.88
N SER A 53 10.72 -13.27 1.50
CA SER A 53 11.53 -13.62 2.69
C SER A 53 10.71 -13.74 3.99
N PHE A 54 9.51 -13.16 4.04
CA PHE A 54 8.65 -13.18 5.24
C PHE A 54 7.18 -13.51 4.95
N LEU A 55 6.76 -13.52 3.68
CA LEU A 55 5.41 -13.94 3.26
C LEU A 55 5.45 -15.18 2.36
N VAL A 56 4.34 -15.90 2.36
CA VAL A 56 3.98 -16.92 1.38
C VAL A 56 2.89 -16.36 0.48
N ALA A 57 3.00 -16.63 -0.82
CA ALA A 57 2.03 -16.25 -1.86
C ALA A 57 1.80 -14.74 -2.04
N ALA A 58 2.84 -13.92 -1.83
CA ALA A 58 2.78 -12.49 -2.13
C ALA A 58 2.42 -12.25 -3.62
N ALA A 59 1.66 -11.19 -3.89
CA ALA A 59 1.26 -10.82 -5.25
C ALA A 59 2.50 -10.58 -6.14
N ARG A 60 2.50 -11.15 -7.34
CA ARG A 60 3.61 -11.04 -8.30
C ARG A 60 3.16 -10.25 -9.52
N HIS A 61 4.09 -9.47 -10.06
CA HIS A 61 3.93 -8.87 -11.38
C HIS A 61 4.19 -9.93 -12.44
N ASP A 62 3.33 -10.01 -13.45
CA ASP A 62 3.41 -11.02 -14.52
C ASP A 62 4.43 -10.68 -15.61
N GLY A 63 4.84 -9.41 -15.70
CA GLY A 63 5.75 -8.87 -16.71
C GLY A 63 5.04 -8.01 -17.76
N GLU A 64 3.72 -8.11 -17.85
CA GLU A 64 2.87 -7.46 -18.86
C GLU A 64 2.01 -6.32 -18.27
N GLY A 65 2.23 -5.98 -17.00
CA GLY A 65 1.55 -4.87 -16.33
C GLY A 65 0.45 -5.29 -15.37
N PHE A 66 0.28 -6.59 -15.10
CA PHE A 66 -0.74 -7.11 -14.21
C PHE A 66 -0.15 -7.74 -12.96
N LEU A 67 -0.95 -7.76 -11.89
CA LEU A 67 -0.64 -8.43 -10.65
C LEU A 67 -1.48 -9.70 -10.51
N THR A 68 -0.84 -10.79 -10.12
CA THR A 68 -1.53 -12.04 -9.81
C THR A 68 -2.32 -11.92 -8.52
N ILE A 69 -3.56 -12.40 -8.52
CA ILE A 69 -4.42 -12.48 -7.34
C ILE A 69 -4.54 -13.95 -6.94
N SER A 70 -4.34 -14.25 -5.66
CA SER A 70 -4.49 -15.62 -5.13
C SER A 70 -5.96 -16.04 -5.12
N ASP A 71 -6.21 -17.30 -5.48
CA ASP A 71 -7.54 -17.93 -5.41
C ASP A 71 -7.82 -18.58 -4.04
N GLU A 72 -6.81 -18.63 -3.17
CA GLU A 72 -6.96 -19.18 -1.82
C GLU A 72 -7.94 -18.34 -0.98
N PRO A 73 -8.67 -18.98 -0.03
CA PRO A 73 -9.58 -18.26 0.86
C PRO A 73 -8.90 -17.13 1.66
N GLY A 74 -9.68 -16.10 1.97
CA GLY A 74 -9.20 -14.93 2.73
C GLY A 74 -8.41 -13.96 1.85
N ILE A 75 -7.33 -13.39 2.41
CA ILE A 75 -6.44 -12.45 1.68
C ILE A 75 -5.49 -13.22 0.75
N GLY A 76 -5.34 -14.54 0.91
CA GLY A 76 -4.52 -15.39 0.06
C GLY A 76 -3.01 -15.25 0.27
N VAL A 77 -2.58 -14.66 1.40
CA VAL A 77 -1.19 -14.56 1.85
C VAL A 77 -1.06 -15.04 3.29
N SER A 78 0.13 -15.46 3.70
CA SER A 78 0.43 -15.84 5.09
C SER A 78 1.85 -15.45 5.47
N LEU A 79 2.08 -15.15 6.75
CA LEU A 79 3.43 -14.94 7.27
C LEU A 79 4.17 -16.27 7.35
N ARG A 80 5.46 -16.26 7.04
CA ARG A 80 6.33 -17.39 7.34
C ARG A 80 6.49 -17.55 8.86
N PRO A 81 6.67 -18.78 9.39
CA PRO A 81 6.77 -19.02 10.83
C PRO A 81 7.91 -18.24 11.51
N ASP A 82 9.00 -17.99 10.78
CA ASP A 82 10.23 -17.30 11.21
C ASP A 82 10.27 -15.81 10.82
N ALA A 83 9.15 -15.27 10.32
CA ALA A 83 9.08 -13.90 9.82
C ALA A 83 9.38 -12.86 10.91
N ALA A 84 8.98 -13.12 12.16
CA ALA A 84 9.17 -12.21 13.26
C ALA A 84 10.66 -12.13 13.67
N GLU A 85 11.32 -13.29 13.76
CA GLU A 85 12.71 -13.45 14.17
C GLU A 85 13.69 -12.87 13.16
N ASN A 86 13.34 -12.95 11.87
CA ASN A 86 14.20 -12.49 10.78
C ASN A 86 13.92 -11.01 10.38
N SER A 87 13.02 -10.33 11.09
CA SER A 87 12.67 -8.93 10.80
C SER A 87 13.42 -7.93 11.69
N ARG A 88 14.45 -7.28 11.14
CA ARG A 88 15.14 -6.17 11.83
C ARG A 88 14.35 -4.88 11.65
N ILE A 89 13.79 -4.34 12.76
CA ILE A 89 13.16 -3.02 12.75
C ILE A 89 14.21 -1.94 12.43
N ARG A 90 13.88 -1.09 11.46
CA ARG A 90 14.68 0.08 11.10
C ARG A 90 13.80 1.32 11.12
N GLN A 91 14.30 2.37 11.79
CA GLN A 91 13.62 3.65 11.87
C GLN A 91 13.63 4.33 10.49
N GLY A 92 12.46 4.43 9.86
CA GLY A 92 12.23 5.23 8.67
C GLY A 92 11.60 6.57 9.03
N ARG A 93 11.87 7.62 8.24
CA ARG A 93 11.17 8.91 8.36
C ARG A 93 10.70 9.37 6.99
N CYS A 94 9.46 9.84 6.93
CA CYS A 94 8.97 10.56 5.76
C CYS A 94 9.69 11.91 5.67
N ILE A 95 10.12 12.30 4.46
CA ILE A 95 10.70 13.62 4.24
C ILE A 95 9.55 14.63 4.16
N PRO A 96 9.57 15.67 5.00
CA PRO A 96 8.53 16.68 4.96
C PRO A 96 8.69 17.63 3.77
N GLY A 97 7.56 18.04 3.19
CA GLY A 97 7.53 19.02 2.12
C GLY A 97 7.67 20.46 2.64
N SER A 98 8.44 21.28 1.92
CA SER A 98 8.54 22.73 2.16
C SER A 98 8.28 23.51 0.86
N THR A 99 7.76 24.72 1.01
CA THR A 99 7.61 25.67 -0.09
C THR A 99 8.98 26.23 -0.49
N ARG A 100 9.07 26.84 -1.68
CA ARG A 100 10.28 27.52 -2.15
C ARG A 100 10.83 28.58 -1.19
N THR A 101 9.99 29.13 -0.30
CA THR A 101 10.37 30.12 0.72
C THR A 101 10.82 29.50 2.05
N GLY A 102 10.94 28.17 2.13
CA GLY A 102 11.35 27.44 3.33
C GLY A 102 10.24 27.24 4.37
N ARG A 103 9.00 27.69 4.09
CA ARG A 103 7.84 27.39 4.94
C ARG A 103 7.36 25.96 4.74
N TRP A 104 7.09 25.26 5.83
CA TRP A 104 6.49 23.93 5.86
C TRP A 104 5.13 23.92 5.14
N TRP A 105 4.89 22.90 4.31
CA TRP A 105 3.56 22.66 3.78
C TRP A 105 2.66 22.17 4.91
N THR A 106 1.61 22.92 5.24
CA THR A 106 0.56 22.49 6.16
C THR A 106 -0.72 22.26 5.35
N SER A 107 -1.28 21.05 5.42
CA SER A 107 -2.56 20.77 4.78
C SER A 107 -3.70 21.24 5.68
N LYS A 108 -4.72 21.91 5.11
CA LYS A 108 -5.97 22.18 5.83
C LYS A 108 -6.74 20.87 5.95
N ARG A 109 -7.11 20.47 7.17
CA ARG A 109 -7.98 19.32 7.43
C ARG A 109 -9.38 19.63 6.87
N VAL A 110 -9.87 18.78 5.98
CA VAL A 110 -11.28 18.75 5.56
C VAL A 110 -11.92 17.60 6.32
N GLU A 111 -12.89 17.90 7.18
CA GLU A 111 -13.71 16.87 7.84
C GLU A 111 -14.89 16.53 6.94
N VAL A 112 -15.01 15.25 6.59
CA VAL A 112 -16.19 14.71 5.89
C VAL A 112 -16.92 13.83 6.91
N GLY A 113 -18.04 14.34 7.43
CA GLY A 113 -18.91 13.57 8.34
C GLY A 113 -19.79 12.61 7.55
N LEU A 114 -19.66 11.30 7.78
CA LEU A 114 -20.66 10.33 7.36
C LEU A 114 -21.78 10.30 8.41
N SER A 115 -22.98 10.73 8.06
CA SER A 115 -24.19 10.51 8.86
C SER A 115 -24.89 9.27 8.35
N VAL A 116 -25.03 8.25 9.19
CA VAL A 116 -25.85 7.06 8.91
C VAL A 116 -27.18 7.23 9.62
N SER A 117 -28.27 7.36 8.86
CA SER A 117 -29.62 7.35 9.40
C SER A 117 -30.17 5.92 9.35
N SER A 118 -30.30 5.29 10.51
CA SER A 118 -30.94 3.98 10.65
C SER A 118 -32.45 4.15 10.74
N SER A 119 -33.21 3.69 9.75
CA SER A 119 -34.67 3.55 9.85
C SER A 119 -35.01 2.11 10.25
N ASN A 120 -35.35 1.90 11.53
CA ASN A 120 -35.94 0.65 11.99
C ASN A 120 -37.43 0.63 11.59
N ALA A 121 -37.74 -0.02 10.47
CA ALA A 121 -39.10 -0.45 10.15
C ALA A 121 -39.26 -1.91 10.59
N LEU A 122 -39.48 -2.13 11.89
CA LEU A 122 -40.00 -3.39 12.41
C LEU A 122 -41.53 -3.34 12.27
N GLY A 123 -42.04 -3.85 11.15
CA GLY A 123 -43.44 -4.26 11.02
C GLY A 123 -43.59 -5.64 11.65
N THR A 124 -44.29 -5.72 12.77
CA THR A 124 -44.84 -6.99 13.27
C THR A 124 -46.15 -7.30 12.52
N PRO A 125 -46.46 -8.59 12.29
CA PRO A 125 -47.69 -9.02 11.60
C PRO A 125 -48.97 -8.69 12.38
#